data_AF-M4SYM8-F1
#
_entry.id   AF-M4SYM8-F1
#
_cell.length_a   1.000
_cell.length_b   1.000
_cell.length_c   1.000
_cell.angle_alpha   90.00
_cell.angle_beta   90.00
_cell.angle_gamma   90.00
#
_symmetry.space_group_name_H-M   'P 1'
#
loop_
_entity.id
_entity.type
_entity.pdbx_description
1 polymer ?
#
loop_
_entity_poly.entity_id
_entity_poly.type
_entity_poly.pdbx_seq_one_letter_code
_entity_poly.pdbx_strand_id
1 'polypeptide(L)'
;MKFSKIAVALMAVCIFANGDGETAKEFRDICQIYNILRQPIPKPTLKVGADPTGKDGTPEDLNAATTRIFKDIKQLNVSVIQPEIAQILEDSTEQGKWQKVSTDNNKKGYFPEDDETTFEELRHLYKKTTTDPQGEAFRKQCSLPLNEREKFRVRQVFSQLWKTAIAKRKEILNRAAAIESQRRTARNAAITALYGKTFATTSADRNAPDKALSAEPTEADFPMTAATAMSTQCKPNADVEDAPGGALVSEILCLCGADTARGHTICQSTAMAAMSNNHEKEKGAENWAKLKPKCEALQPTQPNTLTAQTLTNALTRLFAHLGSNQQGTAAAPQDHAKLGKNSRSILGLHVLDNTSPPGCGSSNGVNTFNAAPHGACID
;
A
#
# COMPACT_ATOMS: atom_id res chain seq x y z
N MET A 1 5.62 -30.41 -48.56
CA MET A 1 4.96 -31.25 -47.52
C MET A 1 6.00 -31.74 -46.52
N LYS A 2 6.14 -31.10 -45.35
CA LYS A 2 6.82 -31.62 -44.13
C LYS A 2 6.79 -30.65 -42.92
N PHE A 3 5.92 -29.65 -42.90
CA PHE A 3 5.73 -28.76 -41.73
C PHE A 3 4.41 -29.00 -40.96
N SER A 4 3.45 -29.72 -41.56
CA SER A 4 2.14 -29.98 -40.94
C SER A 4 2.16 -31.09 -39.88
N LYS A 5 3.14 -32.02 -39.91
CA LYS A 5 3.24 -33.10 -38.90
C LYS A 5 3.97 -32.69 -37.62
N ILE A 6 4.82 -31.65 -37.67
CA ILE A 6 5.57 -31.16 -36.49
C ILE A 6 4.72 -30.18 -35.68
N ALA A 7 3.86 -29.38 -36.32
CA ALA A 7 2.90 -28.51 -35.62
C ALA A 7 1.77 -29.29 -34.91
N VAL A 8 1.38 -30.45 -35.42
CA VAL A 8 0.41 -31.35 -34.77
C VAL A 8 1.06 -32.19 -33.66
N ALA A 9 2.35 -32.51 -33.77
CA ALA A 9 3.09 -33.19 -32.70
C ALA A 9 3.42 -32.27 -31.51
N LEU A 10 3.48 -30.95 -31.71
CA LEU A 10 3.70 -29.96 -30.64
C LEU A 10 2.43 -29.61 -29.83
N MET A 11 1.23 -29.96 -30.32
CA MET A 11 -0.03 -29.85 -29.56
C MET A 11 -0.41 -31.14 -28.82
N ALA A 12 0.40 -32.19 -28.93
CA ALA A 12 0.20 -33.48 -28.26
C ALA A 12 1.25 -33.76 -27.17
N VAL A 13 1.88 -32.72 -26.62
CA VAL A 13 2.43 -32.82 -25.26
C VAL A 13 1.29 -32.42 -24.32
N CYS A 14 0.40 -33.38 -24.06
CA CYS A 14 -0.33 -33.37 -22.80
C CYS A 14 0.74 -33.40 -21.71
N ILE A 15 1.13 -32.21 -21.22
CA ILE A 15 1.68 -32.13 -19.88
C ILE A 15 0.49 -32.44 -18.99
N PHE A 16 0.18 -33.73 -18.82
CA PHE A 16 -0.40 -34.20 -17.58
C PHE A 16 0.65 -33.86 -16.53
N ALA A 17 0.56 -32.66 -15.97
CA ALA A 17 1.29 -32.33 -14.78
C ALA A 17 0.63 -33.17 -13.67
N ASN A 18 0.99 -34.44 -13.60
CA ASN A 18 0.91 -35.21 -12.38
C ASN A 18 1.94 -34.59 -11.43
N GLY A 19 1.50 -33.55 -10.74
CA GLY A 19 2.20 -32.87 -9.68
C GLY A 19 1.16 -32.05 -8.94
N ASP A 20 0.84 -32.46 -7.72
CA ASP A 20 -0.15 -31.89 -6.81
C ASP A 20 -0.62 -30.46 -7.17
N GLY A 21 -1.83 -30.35 -7.73
CA GLY A 21 -2.54 -29.09 -7.96
C GLY A 21 -2.52 -28.57 -9.41
N GLU A 22 -3.59 -28.79 -10.18
CA GLU A 22 -3.69 -28.32 -11.57
C GLU A 22 -3.67 -26.79 -11.69
N THR A 23 -4.08 -26.04 -10.64
CA THR A 23 -3.99 -24.56 -10.57
C THR A 23 -2.98 -24.05 -9.53
N ALA A 24 -2.04 -24.90 -9.08
CA ALA A 24 -1.17 -24.55 -7.95
C ALA A 24 -0.24 -23.36 -8.21
N LYS A 25 0.14 -23.10 -9.47
CA LYS A 25 1.01 -21.98 -9.84
C LYS A 25 0.25 -20.66 -9.82
N GLU A 26 -0.93 -20.64 -10.44
CA GLU A 26 -1.85 -19.51 -10.43
C GLU A 26 -2.26 -19.17 -9.00
N PHE A 27 -2.59 -20.19 -8.19
CA PHE A 27 -2.92 -20.02 -6.77
C PHE A 27 -1.76 -19.42 -5.99
N ARG A 28 -0.52 -19.87 -6.25
CA ARG A 28 0.66 -19.29 -5.60
C ARG A 28 0.85 -17.82 -5.94
N ASP A 29 0.78 -17.47 -7.22
CA ASP A 29 1.06 -16.11 -7.68
C ASP A 29 -0.07 -15.13 -7.28
N ILE A 30 -1.34 -15.56 -7.28
CA ILE A 30 -2.46 -14.73 -6.79
C ILE A 30 -2.40 -14.56 -5.26
N CYS A 31 -2.04 -15.61 -4.49
CA CYS A 31 -1.82 -15.50 -3.04
C CYS A 31 -0.63 -14.60 -2.71
N GLN A 32 0.37 -14.49 -3.61
CA GLN A 32 1.45 -13.53 -3.42
C GLN A 32 0.97 -12.08 -3.52
N ILE A 33 0.07 -11.78 -4.46
CA ILE A 33 -0.58 -10.46 -4.54
C ILE A 33 -1.36 -10.18 -3.25
N TYR A 34 -2.13 -11.17 -2.77
CA TYR A 34 -2.84 -11.10 -1.50
C TYR A 34 -1.90 -10.72 -0.33
N ASN A 35 -0.77 -11.39 -0.21
CA ASN A 35 0.21 -11.15 0.86
C ASN A 35 0.91 -9.78 0.74
N ILE A 36 1.18 -9.31 -0.48
CA ILE A 36 1.79 -7.98 -0.73
C ILE A 36 0.83 -6.85 -0.33
N LEU A 37 -0.44 -6.92 -0.75
CA LEU A 37 -1.43 -5.87 -0.50
C LEU A 37 -1.77 -5.70 0.99
N ARG A 38 -1.58 -6.75 1.79
CA ARG A 38 -1.78 -6.71 3.24
C ARG A 38 -0.63 -6.10 4.04
N GLN A 39 0.53 -5.88 3.44
CA GLN A 39 1.65 -5.30 4.17
C GLN A 39 1.39 -3.84 4.58
N PRO A 40 2.14 -3.33 5.58
CA PRO A 40 2.24 -1.89 5.82
C PRO A 40 2.61 -1.14 4.55
N ILE A 41 2.01 0.02 4.34
CA ILE A 41 2.39 0.93 3.25
C ILE A 41 3.64 1.68 3.70
N PRO A 42 4.78 1.58 2.98
CA PRO A 42 5.99 2.26 3.39
C PRO A 42 5.79 3.76 3.59
N LYS A 43 6.38 4.29 4.67
CA LYS A 43 6.45 5.72 4.91
C LYS A 43 7.81 6.24 4.41
N PRO A 44 7.84 7.28 3.56
CA PRO A 44 9.09 7.92 3.20
C PRO A 44 9.82 8.47 4.44
N THR A 45 11.12 8.21 4.54
CA THR A 45 11.99 8.70 5.62
C THR A 45 13.16 9.47 5.04
N LEU A 46 13.71 10.41 5.82
CA LEU A 46 14.98 11.06 5.52
C LEU A 46 16.10 10.29 6.20
N LYS A 47 17.22 10.09 5.53
CA LYS A 47 18.44 9.59 6.17
C LYS A 47 19.18 10.78 6.80
N VAL A 48 19.31 10.78 8.12
CA VAL A 48 19.88 11.90 8.88
C VAL A 48 21.25 11.49 9.44
N GLY A 49 22.24 12.38 9.30
CA GLY A 49 23.63 12.07 9.67
C GLY A 49 24.39 11.27 8.60
N ALA A 50 23.88 11.22 7.37
CA ALA A 50 24.65 10.72 6.24
C ALA A 50 25.82 11.68 5.97
N ASP A 51 27.03 11.22 6.26
CA ASP A 51 28.26 11.92 5.91
C ASP A 51 28.50 11.74 4.39
N PRO A 52 29.06 12.73 3.67
CA PRO A 52 29.56 12.55 2.30
C PRO A 52 30.49 11.33 2.10
N THR A 53 31.01 10.74 3.18
CA THR A 53 31.83 9.51 3.18
C THR A 53 31.03 8.19 3.26
N GLY A 54 29.70 8.21 3.24
CA GLY A 54 28.89 7.02 2.93
C GLY A 54 28.42 6.17 4.12
N LYS A 55 28.36 6.71 5.35
CA LYS A 55 27.59 6.04 6.41
C LYS A 55 26.10 6.26 6.18
N ASP A 56 25.32 5.17 6.19
CA ASP A 56 23.86 5.24 6.17
C ASP A 56 23.37 6.00 7.41
N GLY A 57 22.79 7.17 7.19
CA GLY A 57 22.15 7.96 8.25
C GLY A 57 20.96 7.23 8.87
N THR A 58 20.58 7.62 10.08
CA THR A 58 19.38 7.08 10.74
C THR A 58 18.12 7.56 10.02
N PRO A 59 17.13 6.68 9.76
CA PRO A 59 15.85 7.09 9.22
C PRO A 59 15.11 8.01 10.22
N GLU A 60 14.82 9.24 9.81
CA GLU A 60 14.01 10.21 10.55
C GLU A 60 12.73 10.51 9.76
N ASP A 61 11.61 10.64 10.47
CA ASP A 61 10.35 11.11 9.89
C ASP A 61 10.49 12.55 9.37
N LEU A 62 9.87 12.84 8.22
CA LEU A 62 9.98 14.15 7.56
C LEU A 62 9.52 15.31 8.46
N ASN A 63 8.47 15.12 9.26
CA ASN A 63 7.97 16.16 10.17
C ASN A 63 8.92 16.37 11.36
N ALA A 64 9.43 15.27 11.93
CA ALA A 64 10.43 15.34 13.01
C ALA A 64 11.71 16.06 12.55
N ALA A 65 12.25 15.66 11.39
CA ALA A 65 13.44 16.27 10.80
C ALA A 65 13.22 17.76 10.50
N THR A 66 12.07 18.11 9.91
CA THR A 66 11.71 19.51 9.62
C THR A 66 11.60 20.33 10.89
N THR A 67 10.95 19.79 11.93
CA THR A 67 10.79 20.47 13.22
C THR A 67 12.15 20.70 13.88
N ARG A 68 13.04 19.72 13.87
CA ARG A 68 14.40 19.84 14.42
C ARG A 68 15.22 20.89 13.67
N ILE A 69 15.33 20.78 12.34
CA ILE A 69 16.10 21.73 11.52
C ILE A 69 15.58 23.15 11.69
N PHE A 70 14.26 23.33 11.71
CA PHE A 70 13.67 24.64 11.90
C PHE A 70 13.96 25.23 13.28
N LYS A 71 13.95 24.39 14.33
CA LYS A 71 14.32 24.79 15.68
C LYS A 71 15.79 25.23 15.73
N ASP A 72 16.69 24.49 15.09
CA ASP A 72 18.13 24.84 15.04
C ASP A 72 18.33 26.20 14.33
N ILE A 73 17.65 26.43 13.21
CA ILE A 73 17.69 27.71 12.48
C ILE A 73 17.11 28.85 13.33
N LYS A 74 15.99 28.61 14.02
CA LYS A 74 15.39 29.60 14.94
C LYS A 74 16.37 29.95 16.06
N GLN A 75 17.02 28.95 16.64
CA GLN A 75 18.00 29.11 17.72
C GLN A 75 19.24 29.87 17.24
N LEU A 76 19.74 29.61 16.03
CA LEU A 76 20.80 30.40 15.40
C LEU A 76 20.39 31.87 15.22
N ASN A 77 19.19 32.12 14.68
CA ASN A 77 18.69 33.47 14.47
C ASN A 77 18.51 34.24 15.79
N VAL A 78 18.07 33.56 16.86
CA VAL A 78 17.94 34.14 18.20
C VAL A 78 19.30 34.46 18.84
N SER A 79 20.36 33.69 18.54
CA SER A 79 21.70 33.92 19.11
C SER A 79 22.37 35.23 18.66
N VAL A 80 21.85 35.87 17.61
CA VAL A 80 22.43 37.06 16.96
C VAL A 80 21.49 38.28 16.96
N ILE A 81 20.44 38.24 17.78
CA ILE A 81 19.49 39.36 17.92
C ILE A 81 20.18 40.65 18.36
N GLN A 82 19.47 41.77 18.25
CA GLN A 82 19.97 43.07 18.65
C GLN A 82 20.02 43.19 20.18
N PRO A 83 20.97 43.95 20.76
CA PRO A 83 21.11 44.11 22.20
C PRO A 83 19.81 44.52 22.92
N GLU A 84 19.00 45.37 22.29
CA GLU A 84 17.73 45.86 22.81
C GLU A 84 16.71 44.71 22.94
N ILE A 85 16.67 43.82 21.94
CA ILE A 85 15.81 42.62 21.96
C ILE A 85 16.32 41.63 23.02
N ALA A 86 17.64 41.44 23.12
CA ALA A 86 18.26 40.58 24.12
C ALA A 86 17.89 41.02 25.55
N GLN A 87 17.97 42.32 25.83
CA GLN A 87 17.57 42.88 27.14
C GLN A 87 16.11 42.57 27.47
N ILE A 88 15.19 42.67 26.51
CA ILE A 88 13.78 42.35 26.71
C ILE A 88 13.58 40.85 27.01
N LEU A 89 14.29 39.97 26.28
CA LEU A 89 14.19 38.53 26.49
C LEU A 89 14.83 38.06 27.81
N GLU A 90 15.85 38.77 28.31
CA GLU A 90 16.51 38.51 29.60
C GLU A 90 15.72 39.05 30.80
N ASP A 91 14.93 40.10 30.63
CA ASP A 91 14.18 40.75 31.71
C ASP A 91 13.16 39.79 32.34
N SER A 92 13.49 39.28 33.53
CA SER A 92 12.62 38.40 34.31
C SER A 92 11.66 39.15 35.24
N THR A 93 11.62 40.48 35.19
CA THR A 93 10.69 41.29 36.00
C THR A 93 9.30 41.35 35.35
N GLU A 94 8.33 41.94 36.06
CA GLU A 94 7.00 42.21 35.48
C GLU A 94 7.07 43.03 34.18
N GLN A 95 8.09 43.87 34.00
CA GLN A 95 8.26 44.70 32.80
C GLN A 95 8.73 43.91 31.57
N GLY A 96 9.28 42.71 31.79
CA GLY A 96 9.70 41.79 30.74
C GLY A 96 8.61 40.79 30.35
N LYS A 97 7.47 40.72 31.04
CA LYS A 97 6.37 39.82 30.67
C LYS A 97 5.65 40.28 29.41
N TRP A 98 5.13 39.32 28.64
CA TRP A 98 4.42 39.58 27.39
C TRP A 98 3.36 40.68 27.51
N GLN A 99 2.56 40.67 28.58
CA GLN A 99 1.47 41.64 28.78
C GLN A 99 1.97 43.10 28.86
N LYS A 100 3.21 43.31 29.35
CA LYS A 100 3.86 44.63 29.40
C LYS A 100 4.61 44.95 28.12
N VAL A 101 5.33 43.97 27.56
CA VAL A 101 6.09 44.14 26.31
C VAL A 101 5.18 44.44 25.12
N SER A 102 4.04 43.75 25.01
CA SER A 102 3.07 43.92 23.91
C SER A 102 2.32 45.27 23.94
N THR A 103 2.31 45.96 25.08
CA THR A 103 1.60 47.24 25.26
C THR A 103 2.53 48.46 25.30
N ASP A 104 3.83 48.26 25.52
CA ASP A 104 4.85 49.32 25.51
C ASP A 104 5.21 49.75 24.08
N ASN A 105 5.00 51.02 23.73
CA ASN A 105 5.27 51.57 22.39
C ASN A 105 6.74 51.45 21.96
N ASN A 106 7.68 51.42 22.90
CA ASN A 106 9.11 51.29 22.61
C ASN A 106 9.55 49.83 22.45
N LYS A 107 8.79 48.87 22.97
CA LYS A 107 9.14 47.44 22.95
C LYS A 107 8.30 46.63 21.96
N LYS A 108 7.02 46.96 21.80
CA LYS A 108 6.08 46.22 20.94
C LYS A 108 6.52 46.15 19.47
N GLY A 109 7.25 47.17 19.00
CA GLY A 109 7.76 47.23 17.62
C GLY A 109 8.79 46.15 17.29
N TYR A 110 9.41 45.52 18.29
CA TYR A 110 10.33 44.40 18.09
C TYR A 110 9.61 43.04 17.93
N PHE A 111 8.33 42.97 18.32
CA PHE A 111 7.51 41.75 18.31
C PHE A 111 6.10 41.99 17.71
N PRO A 112 5.99 42.64 16.53
CA PRO A 112 4.71 43.17 16.03
C PRO A 112 3.69 42.11 15.59
N GLU A 113 4.12 40.85 15.43
CA GLU A 113 3.29 39.73 14.96
C GLU A 113 3.32 38.52 15.92
N ASP A 114 4.00 38.62 17.05
CA ASP A 114 4.14 37.52 18.00
C ASP A 114 2.97 37.48 19.00
N ASP A 115 2.73 36.32 19.59
CA ASP A 115 1.84 36.10 20.72
C ASP A 115 2.62 35.72 21.98
N GLU A 116 1.92 35.57 23.11
CA GLU A 116 2.55 35.17 24.39
C GLU A 116 3.36 33.87 24.26
N THR A 117 2.80 32.91 23.53
CA THR A 117 3.42 31.60 23.28
C THR A 117 4.74 31.76 22.53
N THR A 118 4.74 32.54 21.46
CA THR A 118 5.91 32.78 20.60
C THR A 118 6.96 33.58 21.34
N PHE A 119 6.57 34.58 22.12
CA PHE A 119 7.46 35.38 22.94
C PHE A 119 8.18 34.53 24.01
N GLU A 120 7.45 33.68 24.73
CA GLU A 120 8.05 32.78 25.71
C GLU A 120 8.93 31.71 25.05
N GLU A 121 8.57 31.23 23.86
CA GLU A 121 9.44 30.36 23.07
C GLU A 121 10.76 31.05 22.70
N LEU A 122 10.72 32.31 22.26
CA LEU A 122 11.90 33.11 21.95
C LEU A 122 12.78 33.33 23.18
N ARG A 123 12.20 33.63 24.35
CA ARG A 123 12.93 33.75 25.62
C ARG A 123 13.63 32.45 26.00
N HIS A 124 12.92 31.32 25.88
CA HIS A 124 13.50 30.01 26.18
C HIS A 124 14.62 29.63 25.19
N LEU A 125 14.44 29.87 23.90
CA LEU A 125 15.49 29.66 22.89
C LEU A 125 16.69 30.57 23.13
N TYR A 126 16.47 31.82 23.51
CA TYR A 126 17.53 32.77 23.83
C TYR A 126 18.37 32.29 25.01
N LYS A 127 17.72 31.87 26.11
CA LYS A 127 18.42 31.26 27.26
C LYS A 127 19.27 30.05 26.85
N LYS A 128 18.78 29.21 25.93
CA LYS A 128 19.57 28.09 25.37
C LYS A 128 20.78 28.51 24.57
N THR A 129 20.75 29.68 23.94
CA THR A 129 21.91 30.22 23.23
C THR A 129 22.94 30.89 24.14
N THR A 130 22.59 31.18 25.39
CA THR A 130 23.45 31.92 26.33
C THR A 130 23.85 31.10 27.55
N THR A 131 22.91 30.76 28.42
CA THR A 131 23.21 30.31 29.80
C THR A 131 22.61 28.95 30.18
N ASP A 132 21.53 28.51 29.55
CA ASP A 132 20.80 27.29 29.95
C ASP A 132 21.65 26.02 29.69
N PRO A 133 21.88 25.15 30.68
CA PRO A 133 22.61 23.89 30.50
C PRO A 133 22.09 23.01 29.35
N GLN A 134 20.78 23.03 29.07
CA GLN A 134 20.16 22.28 27.97
C GLN A 134 20.60 22.74 26.57
N GLY A 135 21.27 23.89 26.47
CA GLY A 135 21.83 24.42 25.23
C GLY A 135 23.33 24.18 25.04
N GLU A 136 24.02 23.52 25.98
CA GLU A 136 25.48 23.42 25.98
C GLU A 136 26.05 22.79 24.71
N ALA A 137 25.47 21.67 24.24
CA ALA A 137 25.92 20.99 23.03
C ALA A 137 25.80 21.90 21.79
N PHE A 138 24.67 22.60 21.66
CA PHE A 138 24.44 23.56 20.57
C PHE A 138 25.41 24.74 20.65
N ARG A 139 25.61 25.31 21.85
CA ARG A 139 26.57 26.42 22.04
C ARG A 139 27.99 26.01 21.68
N LYS A 140 28.43 24.81 22.07
CA LYS A 140 29.74 24.26 21.69
C LYS A 140 29.85 24.09 20.18
N GLN A 141 28.82 23.51 19.54
CA GLN A 141 28.80 23.29 18.09
C GLN A 141 28.86 24.59 17.29
N CYS A 142 28.17 25.64 17.76
CA CYS A 142 28.07 26.93 17.08
C CYS A 142 29.05 28.00 17.62
N SER A 143 29.95 27.63 18.54
CA SER A 143 30.89 28.57 19.19
C SER A 143 30.21 29.81 19.81
N LEU A 144 29.11 29.59 20.55
CA LEU A 144 28.32 30.65 21.19
C LEU A 144 28.72 30.88 22.65
N PRO A 145 28.50 32.10 23.20
CA PRO A 145 27.93 33.27 22.54
C PRO A 145 28.97 34.01 21.66
N LEU A 146 28.49 34.57 20.54
CA LEU A 146 29.30 35.41 19.66
C LEU A 146 29.50 36.81 20.27
N ASN A 147 30.61 37.48 19.94
CA ASN A 147 30.76 38.89 20.27
C ASN A 147 29.90 39.79 19.35
N GLU A 148 29.68 41.05 19.72
CA GLU A 148 28.79 41.94 18.95
C GLU A 148 29.23 42.18 17.50
N ARG A 149 30.54 42.20 17.24
CA ARG A 149 31.08 42.34 15.88
C ARG A 149 30.75 41.11 15.03
N GLU A 150 30.85 39.91 15.60
CA GLU A 150 30.47 38.65 14.95
C GLU A 150 28.97 38.59 14.73
N LYS A 151 28.15 38.87 15.75
CA LYS A 151 26.69 38.93 15.63
C LYS A 151 26.27 39.84 14.49
N PHE A 152 26.80 41.07 14.44
CA PHE A 152 26.48 42.04 13.40
C PHE A 152 26.76 41.49 11.98
N ARG A 153 27.90 40.80 11.79
CA ARG A 153 28.30 40.23 10.49
C ARG A 153 27.37 39.12 10.01
N VAL A 154 26.89 38.26 10.92
CA VAL A 154 26.08 37.10 10.54
C VAL A 154 24.57 37.35 10.64
N ARG A 155 24.14 38.42 11.31
CA ARG A 155 22.73 38.75 11.56
C ARG A 155 21.89 38.77 10.29
N GLN A 156 22.37 39.41 9.23
CA GLN A 156 21.67 39.46 7.95
C GLN A 156 21.57 38.06 7.31
N VAL A 157 22.64 37.27 7.38
CA VAL A 157 22.68 35.91 6.81
C VAL A 157 21.70 35.00 7.55
N PHE A 158 21.69 35.02 8.88
CA PHE A 158 20.77 34.21 9.69
C PHE A 158 19.31 34.67 9.54
N SER A 159 19.06 35.98 9.39
CA SER A 159 17.73 36.50 9.10
C SER A 159 17.21 36.01 7.75
N GLN A 160 18.05 35.98 6.71
CA GLN A 160 17.66 35.44 5.41
C GLN A 160 17.45 33.92 5.48
N LEU A 161 18.35 33.20 6.15
CA LEU A 161 18.18 31.76 6.38
C LEU A 161 16.85 31.44 7.07
N TRP A 162 16.49 32.21 8.10
CA TRP A 162 15.21 32.09 8.80
C TRP A 162 14.01 32.31 7.87
N LYS A 163 14.01 33.39 7.08
CA LYS A 163 12.93 33.68 6.11
C LYS A 163 12.78 32.56 5.09
N THR A 164 13.89 32.07 4.53
CA THR A 164 13.88 30.95 3.60
C THR A 164 13.39 29.65 4.27
N ALA A 165 13.81 29.40 5.50
CA ALA A 165 13.42 28.22 6.27
C ALA A 165 11.93 28.21 6.60
N ILE A 166 11.32 29.35 6.94
CA ILE A 166 9.86 29.45 7.15
C ILE A 166 9.12 29.06 5.87
N ALA A 167 9.49 29.65 4.73
CA ALA A 167 8.85 29.37 3.46
C ALA A 167 8.94 27.88 3.10
N LYS A 168 10.12 27.27 3.28
CA LYS A 168 10.35 25.86 2.98
C LYS A 168 9.71 24.91 3.98
N ARG A 169 9.65 25.27 5.28
CA ARG A 169 8.95 24.48 6.30
C ARG A 169 7.48 24.26 5.93
N LYS A 170 6.77 25.33 5.53
CA LYS A 170 5.37 25.22 5.11
C LYS A 170 5.21 24.27 3.92
N GLU A 171 6.10 24.37 2.92
CA GLU A 171 6.10 23.48 1.76
C GLU A 171 6.31 22.01 2.17
N ILE A 172 7.31 21.74 3.04
CA ILE A 172 7.63 20.38 3.48
C ILE A 172 6.48 19.77 4.30
N LEU A 173 5.89 20.53 5.22
CA LEU A 173 4.75 20.07 6.03
C LEU A 173 3.53 19.76 5.15
N ASN A 174 3.24 20.60 4.16
CA ASN A 174 2.17 20.33 3.20
C ASN A 174 2.43 19.04 2.40
N ARG A 175 3.67 18.81 1.97
CA ARG A 175 4.05 17.57 1.28
C ARG A 175 3.97 16.35 2.20
N ALA A 176 4.38 16.47 3.47
CA ALA A 176 4.27 15.40 4.46
C ALA A 176 2.80 15.00 4.69
N ALA A 177 1.90 15.98 4.81
CA ALA A 177 0.46 15.73 4.91
C ALA A 177 -0.11 15.07 3.64
N ALA A 178 0.32 15.51 2.45
CA ALA A 178 -0.09 14.91 1.19
C ALA A 178 0.38 13.44 1.07
N ILE A 179 1.60 13.12 1.51
CA ILE A 179 2.10 11.74 1.57
C ILE A 179 1.20 10.89 2.46
N GLU A 180 0.86 11.36 3.66
CA GLU A 180 0.02 10.61 4.58
C GLU A 180 -1.40 10.38 4.02
N SER A 181 -1.96 11.39 3.34
CA SER A 181 -3.22 11.25 2.61
C SER A 181 -3.15 10.20 1.51
N GLN A 182 -2.10 10.23 0.68
CA GLN A 182 -1.89 9.24 -0.38
C GLN A 182 -1.70 7.82 0.17
N ARG A 183 -1.02 7.67 1.30
CA ARG A 183 -0.88 6.37 1.98
C ARG A 183 -2.25 5.82 2.42
N ARG A 184 -3.14 6.65 2.93
CA ARG A 184 -4.53 6.24 3.26
C ARG A 184 -5.31 5.87 2.01
N THR A 185 -5.19 6.63 0.93
CA THR A 185 -5.81 6.29 -0.36
C THR A 185 -5.31 4.94 -0.88
N ALA A 186 -4.01 4.69 -0.83
CA ALA A 186 -3.42 3.42 -1.22
C ALA A 186 -3.88 2.27 -0.32
N ARG A 187 -4.05 2.49 0.99
CA ARG A 187 -4.62 1.49 1.92
C ARG A 187 -6.04 1.15 1.54
N ASN A 188 -6.87 2.15 1.27
CA ASN A 188 -8.25 1.94 0.84
C ASN A 188 -8.30 1.17 -0.48
N ALA A 189 -7.46 1.54 -1.47
CA ALA A 189 -7.36 0.82 -2.74
C ALA A 189 -6.93 -0.65 -2.56
N ALA A 190 -5.99 -0.92 -1.65
CA ALA A 190 -5.59 -2.28 -1.31
C ALA A 190 -6.74 -3.09 -0.68
N ILE A 191 -7.51 -2.49 0.23
CA ILE A 191 -8.70 -3.13 0.82
C ILE A 191 -9.74 -3.40 -0.27
N THR A 192 -10.01 -2.43 -1.14
CA THR A 192 -10.94 -2.59 -2.27
C THR A 192 -10.51 -3.70 -3.20
N ALA A 193 -9.24 -3.74 -3.59
CA ALA A 193 -8.71 -4.79 -4.46
C ALA A 193 -8.80 -6.18 -3.81
N LEU A 194 -8.57 -6.29 -2.50
CA LEU A 194 -8.63 -7.56 -1.78
C LEU A 194 -10.06 -8.05 -1.57
N TYR A 195 -10.95 -7.18 -1.11
CA TYR A 195 -12.22 -7.57 -0.49
C TYR A 195 -13.44 -6.81 -1.03
N GLY A 196 -13.30 -6.04 -2.11
CA GLY A 196 -14.39 -5.28 -2.72
C GLY A 196 -14.62 -3.92 -2.08
N LYS A 197 -15.47 -3.13 -2.74
CA LYS A 197 -15.69 -1.72 -2.40
C LYS A 197 -16.59 -1.58 -1.17
N THR A 198 -17.63 -2.41 -1.04
CA THR A 198 -18.50 -2.41 0.15
C THR A 198 -17.67 -2.55 1.43
N PHE A 199 -16.83 -3.58 1.53
CA PHE A 199 -16.00 -3.79 2.72
C PHE A 199 -14.97 -2.67 2.94
N ALA A 200 -14.38 -2.13 1.88
CA ALA A 200 -13.41 -1.03 2.00
C ALA A 200 -14.00 0.21 2.69
N THR A 201 -15.28 0.51 2.47
CA THR A 201 -15.93 1.67 3.09
C THR A 201 -16.10 1.54 4.60
N THR A 202 -16.29 0.32 5.12
CA THR A 202 -16.56 0.04 6.54
C THR A 202 -15.32 -0.46 7.30
N SER A 203 -14.27 -0.86 6.59
CA SER A 203 -13.05 -1.40 7.20
C SER A 203 -12.39 -0.44 8.19
N ALA A 204 -12.09 -0.96 9.39
CA ALA A 204 -11.35 -0.23 10.42
C ALA A 204 -9.91 0.10 9.99
N ASP A 205 -9.33 -0.67 9.06
CA ASP A 205 -7.96 -0.51 8.60
C ASP A 205 -7.77 0.57 7.55
N ARG A 206 -8.86 1.14 6.99
CA ARG A 206 -8.81 2.15 5.90
C ARG A 206 -7.92 3.37 6.23
N ASN A 207 -7.76 3.66 7.52
CA ASN A 207 -7.02 4.79 8.05
C ASN A 207 -5.69 4.41 8.73
N ALA A 208 -5.26 3.15 8.62
CA ALA A 208 -4.07 2.61 9.28
C ALA A 208 -3.01 2.13 8.26
N PRO A 209 -2.38 3.05 7.49
CA PRO A 209 -1.39 2.66 6.48
C PRO A 209 -0.11 2.07 7.10
N ASP A 210 0.22 2.39 8.35
CA ASP A 210 1.44 1.94 9.03
C ASP A 210 1.38 0.48 9.53
N LYS A 211 0.20 -0.14 9.53
CA LYS A 211 -0.01 -1.49 10.04
C LYS A 211 -0.29 -2.46 8.91
N ALA A 212 0.04 -3.72 9.13
CA ALA A 212 -0.46 -4.80 8.27
C ALA A 212 -1.99 -4.85 8.38
N LEU A 213 -2.65 -5.20 7.29
CA LEU A 213 -4.10 -5.33 7.25
C LEU A 213 -4.53 -6.57 8.04
N SER A 214 -5.51 -6.36 8.90
CA SER A 214 -6.05 -7.31 9.87
C SER A 214 -7.57 -7.48 9.77
N ALA A 215 -8.30 -6.46 9.30
CA ALA A 215 -9.74 -6.49 9.13
C ALA A 215 -10.15 -7.35 7.93
N GLU A 216 -11.20 -8.14 8.10
CA GLU A 216 -11.70 -9.08 7.08
C GLU A 216 -13.20 -8.93 6.90
N PRO A 217 -13.72 -9.18 5.68
CA PRO A 217 -15.15 -9.13 5.42
C PRO A 217 -15.88 -10.18 6.25
N THR A 218 -17.02 -9.80 6.79
CA THR A 218 -18.00 -10.74 7.32
C THR A 218 -18.74 -11.40 6.15
N GLU A 219 -19.59 -12.40 6.43
CA GLU A 219 -20.50 -12.96 5.41
C GLU A 219 -21.28 -11.88 4.67
N ALA A 220 -21.89 -10.92 5.38
CA ALA A 220 -22.72 -9.89 4.77
C ALA A 220 -21.95 -9.02 3.77
N ASP A 221 -20.67 -8.78 4.04
CA ASP A 221 -19.78 -7.92 3.26
C ASP A 221 -18.89 -8.70 2.30
N PHE A 222 -19.03 -10.03 2.21
CA PHE A 222 -18.18 -10.84 1.35
C PHE A 222 -18.41 -10.44 -0.12
N PRO A 223 -17.33 -10.26 -0.92
CA PRO A 223 -17.42 -9.64 -2.26
C PRO A 223 -17.92 -10.60 -3.35
N MET A 224 -19.10 -11.16 -3.14
CA MET A 224 -19.84 -12.00 -4.08
C MET A 224 -21.27 -11.48 -4.22
N THR A 225 -21.82 -11.58 -5.42
CA THR A 225 -23.22 -11.20 -5.66
C THR A 225 -24.13 -12.36 -5.23
N ALA A 226 -25.14 -12.07 -4.41
CA ALA A 226 -26.10 -13.09 -4.00
C ALA A 226 -26.91 -13.59 -5.21
N ALA A 227 -27.38 -14.84 -5.14
CA ALA A 227 -28.28 -15.45 -6.11
C ALA A 227 -27.73 -15.49 -7.55
N THR A 228 -26.41 -15.49 -7.72
CA THR A 228 -25.75 -15.42 -9.02
C THR A 228 -24.89 -16.67 -9.24
N ALA A 229 -25.10 -17.36 -10.35
CA ALA A 229 -24.33 -18.56 -10.70
C ALA A 229 -22.81 -18.27 -10.75
N MET A 230 -21.98 -19.24 -10.33
CA MET A 230 -20.52 -19.10 -10.37
C MET A 230 -19.99 -18.78 -11.77
N SER A 231 -20.66 -19.24 -12.83
CA SER A 231 -20.29 -18.92 -14.21
C SER A 231 -20.43 -17.44 -14.58
N THR A 232 -21.27 -16.72 -13.84
CA THR A 232 -21.38 -15.26 -13.92
C THR A 232 -20.41 -14.61 -12.92
N GLN A 233 -20.18 -15.23 -11.76
CA GLN A 233 -19.27 -14.70 -10.72
C GLN A 233 -17.77 -14.76 -11.06
N CYS A 234 -17.37 -15.67 -11.94
CA CYS A 234 -15.99 -15.82 -12.39
C CYS A 234 -15.68 -15.05 -13.67
N LYS A 235 -16.52 -14.07 -14.03
CA LYS A 235 -16.31 -13.15 -15.15
C LYS A 235 -16.14 -11.75 -14.60
N PRO A 236 -14.93 -11.17 -14.60
CA PRO A 236 -14.69 -9.85 -14.07
C PRO A 236 -15.49 -8.77 -14.78
N ASN A 237 -16.17 -7.93 -14.01
CA ASN A 237 -16.80 -6.71 -14.48
C ASN A 237 -16.38 -5.53 -13.60
N ALA A 238 -15.33 -4.84 -14.04
CA ALA A 238 -14.76 -3.70 -13.33
C ALA A 238 -15.70 -2.48 -13.24
N ASP A 239 -16.76 -2.43 -14.06
CA ASP A 239 -17.70 -1.31 -14.12
C ASP A 239 -18.85 -1.43 -13.11
N VAL A 240 -18.97 -2.57 -12.42
CA VAL A 240 -20.05 -2.82 -11.46
C VAL A 240 -19.47 -2.99 -10.06
N GLU A 241 -19.95 -2.19 -9.12
CA GLU A 241 -19.53 -2.23 -7.72
C GLU A 241 -19.91 -3.57 -7.07
N ASP A 242 -18.94 -4.22 -6.42
CA ASP A 242 -19.07 -5.54 -5.78
C ASP A 242 -19.59 -6.63 -6.73
N ALA A 243 -19.32 -6.44 -8.01
CA ALA A 243 -19.61 -7.40 -9.06
C ALA A 243 -18.58 -8.53 -9.10
N PRO A 244 -18.92 -9.61 -9.82
CA PRO A 244 -17.97 -10.63 -10.26
C PRO A 244 -16.62 -10.06 -10.70
N GLY A 245 -15.51 -10.59 -10.17
CA GLY A 245 -14.12 -10.14 -10.41
C GLY A 245 -13.76 -8.72 -9.94
N GLY A 246 -14.50 -8.15 -8.98
CA GLY A 246 -14.17 -6.89 -8.32
C GLY A 246 -13.26 -7.02 -7.08
N ALA A 247 -12.92 -8.24 -6.66
CA ALA A 247 -12.12 -8.51 -5.47
C ALA A 247 -11.30 -9.80 -5.58
N LEU A 248 -10.03 -9.73 -5.14
CA LEU A 248 -9.05 -10.81 -5.24
C LEU A 248 -9.49 -12.08 -4.50
N VAL A 249 -10.17 -11.96 -3.34
CA VAL A 249 -10.62 -13.17 -2.63
C VAL A 249 -11.68 -13.95 -3.39
N SER A 250 -12.55 -13.28 -4.15
CA SER A 250 -13.56 -13.93 -4.99
C SER A 250 -12.91 -14.57 -6.22
N GLU A 251 -11.91 -13.91 -6.79
CA GLU A 251 -11.07 -14.46 -7.86
C GLU A 251 -10.36 -15.75 -7.42
N ILE A 252 -9.80 -15.78 -6.20
CA ILE A 252 -9.20 -16.98 -5.61
C ILE A 252 -10.23 -18.10 -5.49
N LEU A 253 -11.47 -17.80 -5.06
CA LEU A 253 -12.52 -18.82 -4.99
C LEU A 253 -12.89 -19.38 -6.38
N CYS A 254 -12.92 -18.54 -7.41
CA CYS A 254 -13.14 -18.96 -8.80
C CYS A 254 -12.05 -19.89 -9.32
N LEU A 255 -10.79 -19.57 -9.03
CA LEU A 255 -9.63 -20.40 -9.37
C LEU A 255 -9.60 -21.73 -8.61
N CYS A 256 -10.21 -21.78 -7.43
CA CYS A 256 -10.15 -22.94 -6.54
C CYS A 256 -11.41 -23.81 -6.51
N GLY A 257 -12.55 -23.28 -6.99
CA GLY A 257 -13.85 -23.91 -6.87
C GLY A 257 -14.03 -25.11 -7.80
N ALA A 258 -13.60 -26.31 -7.38
CA ALA A 258 -13.81 -27.54 -8.13
C ALA A 258 -14.38 -28.67 -7.27
N ASP A 259 -15.11 -29.59 -7.89
CA ASP A 259 -15.52 -30.84 -7.26
C ASP A 259 -14.32 -31.78 -7.11
N THR A 260 -13.79 -31.85 -5.89
CA THR A 260 -12.67 -32.73 -5.52
C THR A 260 -13.02 -34.23 -5.53
N ALA A 261 -14.30 -34.61 -5.64
CA ALA A 261 -14.75 -36.01 -5.57
C ALA A 261 -14.29 -36.89 -6.76
N ARG A 262 -13.67 -36.30 -7.79
CA ARG A 262 -13.32 -36.99 -9.03
C ARG A 262 -11.84 -36.95 -9.40
N GLY A 263 -10.95 -36.74 -8.43
CA GLY A 263 -9.50 -36.91 -8.61
C GLY A 263 -8.74 -35.67 -9.10
N HIS A 264 -9.44 -34.55 -9.32
CA HIS A 264 -8.80 -33.25 -9.58
C HIS A 264 -8.39 -32.60 -8.26
N THR A 265 -7.11 -32.25 -8.15
CA THR A 265 -6.59 -31.44 -7.04
C THR A 265 -6.42 -30.01 -7.51
N ILE A 266 -7.19 -29.08 -6.95
CA ILE A 266 -7.15 -27.64 -7.26
C ILE A 266 -6.75 -26.90 -5.99
N CYS A 267 -5.93 -25.85 -6.10
CA CYS A 267 -5.48 -25.01 -4.97
C CYS A 267 -5.11 -25.81 -3.70
N GLN A 268 -4.19 -26.76 -3.85
CA GLN A 268 -3.70 -27.64 -2.78
C GLN A 268 -4.78 -28.54 -2.14
N SER A 269 -5.71 -29.07 -2.94
CA SER A 269 -6.70 -30.07 -2.52
C SER A 269 -7.62 -29.59 -1.40
N THR A 270 -8.01 -28.31 -1.43
CA THR A 270 -8.93 -27.75 -0.44
C THR A 270 -10.37 -28.12 -0.80
N ALA A 271 -11.03 -28.91 0.05
CA ALA A 271 -12.45 -29.20 -0.11
C ALA A 271 -13.27 -27.92 0.12
N MET A 272 -13.95 -27.45 -0.93
CA MET A 272 -14.81 -26.27 -0.90
C MET A 272 -16.27 -26.68 -0.79
N ALA A 273 -17.04 -25.92 -0.01
CA ALA A 273 -18.49 -26.00 -0.02
C ALA A 273 -19.03 -25.44 -1.35
N ALA A 274 -20.10 -26.04 -1.86
CA ALA A 274 -20.74 -25.57 -3.08
C ALA A 274 -21.37 -24.19 -2.87
N MET A 275 -21.01 -23.23 -3.72
CA MET A 275 -21.52 -21.86 -3.70
C MET A 275 -22.74 -21.74 -4.62
N SER A 276 -23.81 -22.48 -4.31
CA SER A 276 -25.07 -22.50 -5.08
C SER A 276 -26.27 -21.98 -4.28
N ASN A 277 -27.30 -21.50 -4.97
CA ASN A 277 -28.65 -21.25 -4.44
C ASN A 277 -28.75 -20.18 -3.32
N ASN A 278 -28.35 -18.94 -3.59
CA ASN A 278 -28.49 -17.78 -2.69
C ASN A 278 -27.56 -17.76 -1.46
N HIS A 279 -26.65 -18.73 -1.32
CA HIS A 279 -25.69 -18.82 -0.22
C HIS A 279 -24.27 -18.41 -0.64
N GLU A 280 -24.11 -17.64 -1.72
CA GLU A 280 -22.78 -17.38 -2.31
C GLU A 280 -21.88 -16.57 -1.38
N LYS A 281 -22.45 -15.62 -0.63
CA LYS A 281 -21.71 -14.85 0.37
C LYS A 281 -21.30 -15.71 1.59
N GLU A 282 -22.23 -16.49 2.13
CA GLU A 282 -22.00 -17.41 3.26
C GLU A 282 -20.91 -18.43 2.90
N LYS A 283 -21.09 -19.14 1.79
CA LYS A 283 -20.17 -20.19 1.34
C LYS A 283 -18.87 -19.62 0.79
N GLY A 284 -18.89 -18.42 0.22
CA GLY A 284 -17.69 -17.68 -0.15
C GLY A 284 -16.82 -17.38 1.07
N ALA A 285 -17.41 -16.83 2.13
CA ALA A 285 -16.72 -16.57 3.39
C ALA A 285 -16.19 -17.87 4.04
N GLU A 286 -17.03 -18.94 4.08
CA GLU A 286 -16.65 -20.25 4.61
C GLU A 286 -15.44 -20.84 3.84
N ASN A 287 -15.46 -20.79 2.52
CA ASN A 287 -14.40 -21.30 1.67
C ASN A 287 -13.13 -20.46 1.77
N TRP A 288 -13.28 -19.14 1.84
CA TRP A 288 -12.16 -18.23 2.03
C TRP A 288 -11.43 -18.51 3.36
N ALA A 289 -12.16 -18.77 4.44
CA ALA A 289 -11.57 -19.15 5.73
C ALA A 289 -10.67 -20.41 5.63
N LYS A 290 -10.95 -21.32 4.69
CA LYS A 290 -10.12 -22.52 4.42
C LYS A 290 -8.90 -22.21 3.55
N LEU A 291 -9.03 -21.32 2.57
CA LEU A 291 -7.97 -20.98 1.61
C LEU A 291 -6.99 -19.93 2.13
N LYS A 292 -7.46 -18.97 2.94
CA LYS A 292 -6.64 -17.91 3.54
C LYS A 292 -5.36 -18.44 4.20
N PRO A 293 -5.39 -19.41 5.15
CA PRO A 293 -4.16 -19.86 5.79
C PRO A 293 -3.18 -20.49 4.80
N LYS A 294 -3.68 -21.07 3.69
CA LYS A 294 -2.83 -21.58 2.60
C LYS A 294 -2.17 -20.44 1.83
N CYS A 295 -2.91 -19.37 1.53
CA CYS A 295 -2.31 -18.16 0.95
C CYS A 295 -1.27 -17.53 1.88
N GLU A 296 -1.57 -17.40 3.18
CA GLU A 296 -0.65 -16.80 4.16
C GLU A 296 0.62 -17.64 4.36
N ALA A 297 0.52 -18.96 4.24
CA ALA A 297 1.68 -19.87 4.30
C ALA A 297 2.61 -19.74 3.08
N LEU A 298 2.12 -19.21 1.96
CA LEU A 298 2.92 -18.94 0.76
C LEU A 298 3.71 -17.63 0.94
N GLN A 299 4.69 -17.68 1.84
CA GLN A 299 5.69 -16.64 2.03
C GLN A 299 6.49 -16.48 0.72
N PRO A 300 6.67 -15.26 0.21
CA PRO A 300 7.49 -15.06 -0.98
C PRO A 300 8.97 -15.24 -0.67
N THR A 301 9.71 -15.65 -1.68
CA THR A 301 11.17 -15.71 -1.70
C THR A 301 11.86 -14.33 -1.69
N GLN A 302 11.08 -13.24 -1.79
CA GLN A 302 11.54 -11.85 -1.86
C GLN A 302 10.83 -11.02 -0.76
N PRO A 303 11.40 -9.86 -0.35
CA PRO A 303 10.78 -8.99 0.63
C PRO A 303 9.35 -8.64 0.24
N ASN A 304 8.41 -8.88 1.15
CA ASN A 304 6.99 -8.68 0.94
C ASN A 304 6.56 -7.20 0.85
N THR A 305 7.50 -6.26 0.90
CA THR A 305 7.23 -4.83 1.00
C THR A 305 6.31 -4.37 -0.13
N LEU A 306 5.22 -3.68 0.24
CA LEU A 306 4.29 -3.09 -0.71
C LEU A 306 4.96 -1.92 -1.43
N THR A 307 5.41 -2.18 -2.66
CA THR A 307 5.99 -1.18 -3.56
C THR A 307 5.37 -1.36 -4.95
N ALA A 308 5.45 -0.33 -5.79
CA ALA A 308 4.98 -0.44 -7.17
C ALA A 308 5.68 -1.61 -7.90
N GLN A 309 7.00 -1.75 -7.73
CA GLN A 309 7.78 -2.78 -8.39
C GLN A 309 7.39 -4.20 -7.95
N THR A 310 7.24 -4.44 -6.64
CA THR A 310 6.86 -5.76 -6.11
C THR A 310 5.46 -6.17 -6.58
N LEU A 311 4.52 -5.23 -6.60
CA LEU A 311 3.16 -5.46 -7.10
C LEU A 311 3.13 -5.71 -8.61
N THR A 312 3.81 -4.88 -9.42
CA THR A 312 3.90 -5.07 -10.88
C THR A 312 4.53 -6.42 -11.24
N ASN A 313 5.59 -6.82 -10.53
CA ASN A 313 6.22 -8.11 -10.75
C ASN A 313 5.28 -9.28 -10.41
N ALA A 314 4.49 -9.17 -9.34
CA ALA A 314 3.51 -10.19 -8.95
C ALA A 314 2.37 -10.29 -9.98
N LEU A 315 1.81 -9.16 -10.43
CA LEU A 315 0.80 -9.12 -11.49
C LEU A 315 1.33 -9.70 -12.81
N THR A 316 2.57 -9.37 -13.18
CA THR A 316 3.20 -9.89 -14.41
C THR A 316 3.32 -11.42 -14.36
N ARG A 317 3.72 -11.98 -13.21
CA ARG A 317 3.76 -13.44 -13.03
C ARG A 317 2.38 -14.07 -13.15
N LEU A 318 1.37 -13.47 -12.51
CA LEU A 318 -0.01 -13.97 -12.58
C LEU A 318 -0.52 -13.99 -14.03
N PHE A 319 -0.39 -12.88 -14.74
CA PHE A 319 -0.88 -12.76 -16.11
C PHE A 319 -0.10 -13.60 -17.12
N ALA A 320 1.11 -14.05 -16.78
CA ALA A 320 1.85 -14.99 -17.63
C ALA A 320 1.18 -16.39 -17.70
N HIS A 321 0.26 -16.70 -16.79
CA HIS A 321 -0.48 -17.98 -16.79
C HIS A 321 -1.75 -17.96 -17.67
N LEU A 322 -2.15 -16.81 -18.21
CA LEU A 322 -3.35 -16.70 -19.03
C LEU A 322 -3.32 -17.68 -20.21
N GLY A 323 -4.40 -18.46 -20.37
CA GLY A 323 -4.59 -19.48 -21.39
C GLY A 323 -3.64 -20.67 -21.33
N SER A 324 -2.80 -20.78 -20.31
CA SER A 324 -1.80 -21.85 -20.22
C SER A 324 -2.34 -23.17 -19.69
N ASN A 325 -3.45 -23.12 -18.94
CA ASN A 325 -3.98 -24.24 -18.18
C ASN A 325 -5.28 -24.76 -18.78
N GLN A 326 -5.15 -25.47 -19.90
CA GLN A 326 -6.26 -25.95 -20.71
C GLN A 326 -6.32 -27.48 -20.73
N GLN A 327 -7.53 -28.03 -20.64
CA GLN A 327 -7.80 -29.46 -20.74
C GLN A 327 -8.70 -29.74 -21.95
N GLY A 328 -8.26 -30.58 -22.88
CA GLY A 328 -9.09 -31.01 -24.01
C GLY A 328 -10.11 -32.08 -23.63
N THR A 329 -11.31 -32.03 -24.19
CA THR A 329 -12.21 -33.19 -24.26
C THR A 329 -11.81 -34.13 -25.40
N ALA A 330 -12.49 -35.28 -25.53
CA ALA A 330 -12.17 -36.30 -26.53
C ALA A 330 -12.29 -35.83 -28.00
N ALA A 331 -12.91 -34.67 -28.26
CA ALA A 331 -13.05 -34.11 -29.61
C ALA A 331 -12.35 -32.75 -29.71
N ALA A 332 -11.44 -32.62 -30.69
CA ALA A 332 -10.74 -31.36 -30.95
C ALA A 332 -11.71 -30.26 -31.41
N PRO A 333 -11.51 -28.99 -31.02
CA PRO A 333 -12.40 -27.93 -31.46
C PRO A 333 -12.28 -27.68 -32.96
N GLN A 334 -13.41 -27.41 -33.62
CA GLN A 334 -13.48 -27.33 -35.08
C GLN A 334 -13.43 -25.92 -35.67
N ASP A 335 -13.45 -24.88 -34.82
CA ASP A 335 -13.39 -23.49 -35.27
C ASP A 335 -12.67 -22.58 -34.26
N HIS A 336 -12.28 -21.38 -34.72
CA HIS A 336 -11.53 -20.39 -33.95
C HIS A 336 -12.28 -19.86 -32.72
N ALA A 337 -13.62 -19.82 -32.74
CA ALA A 337 -14.42 -19.40 -31.60
C ALA A 337 -14.29 -20.41 -30.44
N LYS A 338 -14.04 -21.68 -30.77
CA LYS A 338 -13.85 -22.78 -29.84
C LYS A 338 -12.37 -23.08 -29.50
N LEU A 339 -11.41 -22.49 -30.22
CA LEU A 339 -9.97 -22.79 -30.10
C LEU A 339 -9.09 -21.72 -29.46
N GLY A 340 -9.47 -20.44 -29.36
CA GLY A 340 -8.44 -19.49 -28.88
C GLY A 340 -8.71 -18.02 -28.64
N LYS A 341 -9.87 -17.43 -28.96
CA LYS A 341 -10.08 -16.02 -28.58
C LYS A 341 -10.36 -15.86 -27.08
N ASN A 342 -11.15 -16.77 -26.50
CA ASN A 342 -11.51 -16.71 -25.09
C ASN A 342 -10.52 -17.46 -24.19
N SER A 343 -9.89 -18.55 -24.66
CA SER A 343 -8.91 -19.28 -23.83
C SER A 343 -7.72 -18.40 -23.39
N ARG A 344 -7.25 -17.49 -24.25
CA ARG A 344 -6.13 -16.59 -23.92
C ARG A 344 -6.44 -15.52 -22.89
N SER A 345 -7.72 -15.26 -22.56
CA SER A 345 -8.10 -14.37 -21.47
C SER A 345 -8.39 -15.11 -20.16
N ILE A 346 -8.46 -16.44 -20.19
CA ILE A 346 -8.82 -17.24 -19.03
C ILE A 346 -7.58 -17.53 -18.15
N LEU A 347 -7.71 -17.27 -16.85
CA LEU A 347 -6.74 -17.67 -15.82
C LEU A 347 -7.23 -18.92 -15.08
N GLY A 348 -6.44 -20.00 -15.08
CA GLY A 348 -6.77 -21.25 -14.39
C GLY A 348 -7.29 -22.35 -15.30
N LEU A 349 -7.66 -23.49 -14.70
CA LEU A 349 -8.01 -24.71 -15.41
C LEU A 349 -9.35 -24.55 -16.13
N HIS A 350 -9.32 -24.65 -17.45
CA HIS A 350 -10.52 -24.59 -18.30
C HIS A 350 -10.56 -25.68 -19.35
N VAL A 351 -11.78 -26.07 -19.74
CA VAL A 351 -12.01 -27.18 -20.66
C VAL A 351 -12.22 -26.66 -22.09
N LEU A 352 -11.49 -27.24 -23.05
CA LEU A 352 -11.67 -27.02 -24.49
C LEU A 352 -12.51 -28.14 -25.10
N ASP A 353 -13.53 -27.74 -25.85
CA ASP A 353 -14.53 -28.62 -26.45
C ASP A 353 -14.84 -28.23 -27.91
N ASN A 354 -15.45 -29.14 -28.67
CA ASN A 354 -15.87 -28.92 -30.05
C ASN A 354 -17.28 -28.33 -30.22
N THR A 355 -18.09 -28.25 -29.16
CA THR A 355 -19.45 -27.69 -29.22
C THR A 355 -19.53 -26.27 -28.67
N SER A 356 -18.82 -25.96 -27.58
CA SER A 356 -18.99 -24.71 -26.82
C SER A 356 -17.65 -23.98 -26.53
N PRO A 357 -17.65 -22.64 -26.44
CA PRO A 357 -16.45 -21.88 -26.07
C PRO A 357 -16.08 -22.13 -24.60
N PRO A 358 -14.78 -22.11 -24.24
CA PRO A 358 -14.35 -22.30 -22.85
C PRO A 358 -14.93 -21.22 -21.95
N GLY A 359 -15.24 -21.60 -20.70
CA GLY A 359 -15.75 -20.68 -19.69
C GLY A 359 -15.43 -21.15 -18.27
N CYS A 360 -15.61 -20.23 -17.33
CA CYS A 360 -15.33 -20.46 -15.91
C CYS A 360 -16.61 -20.65 -15.12
N GLY A 361 -16.53 -21.41 -14.03
CA GLY A 361 -17.64 -21.66 -13.10
C GLY A 361 -18.73 -22.59 -13.64
N SER A 362 -19.50 -23.22 -12.75
CA SER A 362 -20.66 -24.05 -13.08
C SER A 362 -21.96 -23.48 -12.49
N SER A 363 -23.11 -23.91 -12.99
CA SER A 363 -24.41 -23.57 -12.40
C SER A 363 -24.65 -24.23 -11.03
N ASN A 364 -23.86 -25.24 -10.67
CA ASN A 364 -24.06 -26.05 -9.45
C ASN A 364 -23.10 -25.68 -8.31
N GLY A 365 -22.39 -24.55 -8.39
CA GLY A 365 -21.58 -24.00 -7.29
C GLY A 365 -20.20 -24.66 -7.05
N VAL A 366 -19.88 -25.75 -7.75
CA VAL A 366 -18.53 -26.36 -7.87
C VAL A 366 -18.30 -26.83 -9.30
N ASN A 367 -17.10 -26.63 -9.85
CA ASN A 367 -16.79 -27.04 -11.21
C ASN A 367 -16.71 -28.56 -11.33
N THR A 368 -17.47 -29.14 -12.27
CA THR A 368 -17.34 -30.54 -12.68
C THR A 368 -16.73 -30.58 -14.07
N PHE A 369 -15.53 -31.13 -14.22
CA PHE A 369 -14.75 -31.14 -15.48
C PHE A 369 -15.27 -32.12 -16.56
N ASN A 370 -16.45 -32.72 -16.34
CA ASN A 370 -17.00 -33.77 -17.21
C ASN A 370 -18.03 -33.23 -18.21
N ALA A 371 -18.50 -31.99 -18.03
CA ALA A 371 -19.41 -31.33 -18.95
C ALA A 371 -18.69 -30.10 -19.50
N ALA A 372 -18.40 -30.12 -20.79
CA ALA A 372 -17.99 -28.91 -21.49
C ALA A 372 -19.03 -27.80 -21.26
N PRO A 373 -18.63 -26.52 -21.17
CA PRO A 373 -17.27 -25.99 -21.30
C PRO A 373 -16.72 -25.33 -20.01
N HIS A 374 -16.99 -25.88 -18.83
CA HIS A 374 -16.74 -25.20 -17.54
C HIS A 374 -15.41 -25.59 -16.87
N GLY A 375 -14.82 -24.68 -16.08
CA GLY A 375 -13.56 -24.88 -15.37
C GLY A 375 -13.35 -24.01 -14.12
N ALA A 376 -12.37 -24.40 -13.31
CA ALA A 376 -11.91 -23.68 -12.12
C ALA A 376 -10.94 -22.57 -12.55
N CYS A 377 -11.52 -21.43 -12.95
CA CYS A 377 -10.81 -20.35 -13.61
C CYS A 377 -11.52 -19.00 -13.43
N ILE A 378 -10.91 -17.96 -14.00
CA ILE A 378 -11.43 -16.60 -14.13
C ILE A 378 -11.39 -16.26 -15.63
N ASP A 379 -12.49 -15.79 -16.21
CA ASP A 379 -12.66 -15.56 -17.67
C ASP A 379 -12.46 -14.10 -18.08
#